data_AF-A0A958ELV3-F1
#
_entry.id   AF-A0A958ELV3-F1
#
_cell.length_a   1.000
_cell.length_b   1.000
_cell.length_c   1.000
_cell.angle_alpha   90.00
_cell.angle_beta   90.00
_cell.angle_gamma   90.00
#
_symmetry.space_group_name_H-M   'P 1'
#
loop_
_entity.id
_entity.type
_entity.pdbx_description
1 polymer ?
#
loop_
_entity_poly.entity_id
_entity_poly.type
_entity_poly.pdbx_seq_one_letter_code
_entity_poly.pdbx_strand_id
1 'polypeptide(L)'
;NNRERYLASDNLIRQMLQTNGIGLFSTHDLELVKLADEFKKQVINYHFSEDAGSSSLSFDYKLKPGPVQSTNAIQILTREGLFNSDLNN
;
A
#
# COMPACT_ATOMS: atom_id res chain seq x y z
N ASN A 1 -9.58 2.85 16.50
CA ASN A 1 -10.06 3.52 15.27
C ASN A 1 -9.63 2.83 13.96
N ASN A 2 -8.47 2.18 13.84
CA ASN A 2 -8.11 1.49 12.56
C ASN A 2 -9.13 0.46 12.07
N ARG A 3 -9.71 -0.36 12.96
CA ARG A 3 -10.73 -1.35 12.60
C ARG A 3 -12.01 -0.72 12.03
N GLU A 4 -12.47 0.40 12.58
CA GLU A 4 -13.66 1.10 12.08
C GLU A 4 -13.40 1.72 10.70
N ARG A 5 -12.21 2.33 10.52
CA ARG A 5 -11.78 2.87 9.22
C ARG A 5 -11.69 1.78 8.14
N TYR A 6 -11.16 0.62 8.49
CA TYR A 6 -11.13 -0.55 7.61
C TYR A 6 -12.55 -0.95 7.19
N LEU A 7 -13.44 -1.20 8.17
CA LEU A 7 -14.82 -1.65 7.91
C LEU A 7 -15.60 -0.66 7.04
N ALA A 8 -15.44 0.65 7.30
CA ALA A 8 -16.08 1.69 6.50
C ALA A 8 -15.58 1.68 5.05
N SER A 9 -14.26 1.54 4.84
CA SER A 9 -13.64 1.54 3.51
C SER A 9 -13.99 0.27 2.72
N ASP A 10 -13.96 -0.90 3.37
CA ASP A 10 -14.36 -2.18 2.78
C ASP A 10 -15.82 -2.14 2.32
N ASN A 11 -16.73 -1.66 3.17
CA ASN A 11 -18.14 -1.53 2.82
C ASN A 11 -18.34 -0.60 1.61
N LEU A 12 -17.69 0.58 1.62
CA LEU A 12 -17.77 1.54 0.51
C LEU A 12 -17.31 0.92 -0.81
N ILE A 13 -16.18 0.23 -0.81
CA ILE A 13 -15.65 -0.44 -2.02
C ILE A 13 -16.65 -1.48 -2.51
N ARG A 14 -17.20 -2.33 -1.61
CA ARG A 14 -18.19 -3.35 -1.96
C ARG A 14 -19.47 -2.75 -2.55
N GLN A 15 -19.95 -1.63 -2.02
CA GLN A 15 -21.09 -0.92 -2.60
C GLN A 15 -20.76 -0.39 -3.99
N MET A 16 -19.56 0.17 -4.20
CA MET A 16 -19.14 0.68 -5.49
C MET A 16 -19.02 -0.41 -6.55
N LEU A 17 -18.57 -1.62 -6.17
CA LEU A 17 -18.47 -2.78 -7.05
C LEU A 17 -19.82 -3.29 -7.58
N GLN A 18 -20.95 -2.87 -6.98
CA GLN A 18 -22.30 -3.17 -7.46
C GLN A 18 -22.80 -2.18 -8.53
N THR A 19 -22.01 -1.15 -8.83
CA THR A 19 -22.33 -0.13 -9.84
C THR A 19 -21.48 -0.33 -11.10
N ASN A 20 -21.87 0.30 -12.21
CA ASN A 20 -21.05 0.37 -13.42
C ASN A 20 -20.02 1.52 -13.38
N GLY A 21 -19.66 2.00 -12.20
CA GLY A 21 -18.71 3.09 -12.00
C GLY A 21 -17.24 2.64 -12.06
N ILE A 22 -16.34 3.61 -12.24
CA ILE A 22 -14.88 3.42 -12.13
C ILE A 22 -14.41 4.22 -10.92
N GLY A 23 -13.56 3.61 -10.08
CA GLY A 23 -13.04 4.21 -8.87
C GLY A 23 -11.55 3.95 -8.69
N LEU A 24 -10.89 4.86 -7.97
CA LEU A 24 -9.51 4.70 -7.54
C LEU A 24 -9.44 4.98 -6.04
N PHE A 25 -8.76 4.11 -5.30
CA PHE A 25 -8.61 4.21 -3.86
C PHE A 25 -7.13 4.11 -3.51
N SER A 26 -6.64 5.06 -2.71
CA SER A 26 -5.32 4.98 -2.09
C SER A 26 -5.48 4.56 -0.63
N THR A 27 -4.71 3.56 -0.18
CA THR A 27 -4.74 3.11 1.20
C THR A 27 -3.38 2.63 1.67
N HIS A 28 -3.12 2.79 2.97
CA HIS A 28 -2.00 2.15 3.67
C HIS A 28 -2.43 0.88 4.43
N ASP A 29 -3.72 0.52 4.37
CA ASP A 29 -4.27 -0.65 5.03
C ASP A 29 -4.07 -1.89 4.15
N LEU A 30 -3.20 -2.80 4.59
CA LEU A 30 -2.91 -4.05 3.90
C LEU A 30 -4.08 -5.03 3.87
N GLU A 31 -5.08 -4.89 4.75
CA GLU A 31 -6.29 -5.72 4.67
C GLU A 31 -7.14 -5.33 3.46
N LEU A 32 -7.24 -4.03 3.14
CA LEU A 32 -7.96 -3.57 1.93
C LEU A 32 -7.28 -4.02 0.64
N VAL A 33 -5.95 -4.15 0.66
CA VAL A 33 -5.17 -4.67 -0.47
C VAL A 33 -5.60 -6.10 -0.84
N LYS A 34 -6.04 -6.90 0.13
CA LYS A 34 -6.51 -8.29 -0.12
C LYS A 34 -7.83 -8.35 -0.88
N LEU A 35 -8.57 -7.24 -1.01
CA LEU A 35 -9.82 -7.22 -1.79
C LEU A 35 -9.59 -7.52 -3.28
N ALA A 36 -8.39 -7.25 -3.81
CA ALA A 36 -8.03 -7.65 -5.16
C ALA A 36 -8.00 -9.17 -5.35
N ASP A 37 -7.73 -9.93 -4.28
CA ASP A 37 -7.74 -11.40 -4.33
C ASP A 37 -9.17 -11.96 -4.30
N GLU A 38 -10.10 -11.28 -3.62
CA GLU A 38 -11.52 -11.62 -3.56
C GLU A 38 -12.23 -11.24 -4.88
N PHE A 39 -11.94 -10.06 -5.43
CA PHE A 39 -12.62 -9.48 -6.58
C PHE A 39 -11.70 -9.31 -7.80
N LYS A 40 -10.96 -10.36 -8.18
CA LYS A 40 -9.90 -10.35 -9.22
C LYS A 40 -10.27 -9.74 -10.58
N LYS A 41 -11.56 -9.70 -10.93
CA LYS A 41 -12.04 -9.14 -12.21
C LYS A 41 -12.43 -7.66 -12.14
N GLN A 42 -12.60 -7.12 -10.93
CA GLN A 42 -13.14 -5.78 -10.71
C GLN A 42 -12.20 -4.89 -9.89
N VAL A 43 -11.30 -5.50 -9.11
CA VAL A 43 -10.33 -4.81 -8.25
C VAL A 43 -8.93 -5.25 -8.65
N ILE A 44 -8.05 -4.26 -8.83
CA ILE A 44 -6.65 -4.46 -9.21
C ILE A 44 -5.78 -3.57 -8.31
N ASN A 45 -4.71 -4.16 -7.77
CA ASN A 45 -3.77 -3.43 -6.94
C ASN A 45 -2.70 -2.76 -7.80
N TYR A 46 -2.36 -1.53 -7.42
CA TYR A 46 -1.16 -0.84 -7.88
C TYR A 46 -0.48 -0.19 -6.68
N HIS A 47 0.83 0.05 -6.82
CA HIS A 47 1.59 0.78 -5.83
C HIS A 47 2.61 1.71 -6.49
N PHE A 48 3.10 2.65 -5.70
CA PHE A 48 4.33 3.38 -5.97
C PHE A 48 5.45 2.79 -5.12
N SER A 49 6.67 2.81 -5.63
CA SER A 49 7.84 2.41 -4.85
C SER A 49 9.03 3.31 -5.13
N GLU A 50 9.95 3.28 -4.19
CA GLU A 50 11.15 4.10 -4.19
C GLU A 50 12.19 3.52 -5.16
N ASP A 51 13.10 4.38 -5.61
CA ASP A 51 14.27 3.99 -6.38
C ASP A 51 15.36 3.46 -5.43
N ALA A 52 15.49 2.13 -5.38
CA ALA A 52 16.47 1.44 -4.55
C ALA A 52 17.94 1.77 -4.91
N GLY A 53 18.20 2.34 -6.10
CA GLY A 53 19.54 2.71 -6.57
C GLY A 53 19.99 4.11 -6.12
N SER A 54 19.09 4.91 -5.54
CA SER A 54 19.41 6.27 -5.13
C SER A 54 20.07 6.34 -3.75
N SER A 55 21.06 7.23 -3.60
CA SER A 55 21.70 7.56 -2.33
C SER A 55 20.78 8.34 -1.39
N SER A 56 19.70 8.92 -1.91
CA SER A 56 18.65 9.63 -1.17
C SER A 56 17.28 9.01 -1.43
N LEU A 57 16.31 9.24 -0.55
CA LEU A 57 14.92 8.84 -0.78
C LEU A 57 14.40 9.46 -2.08
N SER A 58 14.14 8.62 -3.08
CA SER A 58 13.67 9.01 -4.41
C SER A 58 12.54 8.11 -4.85
N PHE A 59 11.57 8.65 -5.59
CA PHE A 59 10.46 7.90 -6.16
C PHE A 59 10.46 8.10 -7.67
N ASP A 60 10.19 7.03 -8.43
CA ASP A 60 10.04 7.13 -9.89
C ASP A 60 8.65 7.63 -10.32
N TYR A 61 7.72 7.75 -9.35
CA TYR A 61 6.33 8.14 -9.52
C TYR A 61 5.57 7.29 -10.56
N LYS A 62 5.96 6.03 -10.77
CA LYS A 62 5.30 5.09 -11.68
C LYS A 62 4.36 4.16 -10.93
N LEU A 63 3.14 4.00 -11.45
CA LEU A 63 2.22 2.96 -11.00
C LEU A 63 2.76 1.59 -11.40
N LYS A 64 3.00 0.74 -10.41
CA LYS A 64 3.49 -0.63 -10.58
C LYS A 64 2.39 -1.61 -10.19
N PRO A 65 2.14 -2.68 -10.97
CA PRO A 65 1.08 -3.62 -10.68
C PRO A 65 1.35 -4.40 -9.39
N GLY A 66 0.28 -4.81 -8.73
CA GLY A 66 0.32 -5.58 -7.50
C GLY A 66 0.48 -4.74 -6.23
N PRO A 67 0.41 -5.39 -5.05
CA PRO A 67 0.63 -4.73 -3.77
C PRO A 67 2.09 -4.30 -3.61
N VAL A 68 2.33 -3.31 -2.74
CA VAL A 68 3.70 -2.99 -2.32
C VAL A 68 4.32 -4.21 -1.63
N GLN A 69 5.49 -4.62 -2.08
CA GLN A 69 6.18 -5.81 -1.55
C GLN A 69 7.22 -5.48 -0.48
N SER A 70 7.58 -4.20 -0.34
CA SER A 70 8.70 -3.78 0.49
C SER A 70 8.29 -2.83 1.62
N THR A 71 8.89 -3.04 2.79
CA THR A 71 8.86 -2.11 3.93
C THR A 71 10.11 -1.24 3.91
N ASN A 72 10.28 -0.46 2.84
CA ASN A 72 11.49 0.37 2.69
C ASN A 72 11.63 1.45 3.76
N ALA A 73 10.55 1.79 4.47
CA ALA A 73 10.59 2.70 5.61
C ALA A 73 11.70 2.34 6.62
N ILE A 74 11.89 1.04 6.91
CA ILE A 74 12.96 0.61 7.82
C ILE A 74 14.34 0.89 7.21
N GLN A 75 14.53 0.59 5.92
CA GLN A 75 15.79 0.84 5.24
C GLN A 75 16.14 2.33 5.19
N ILE A 76 15.14 3.19 4.94
CA ILE A 76 15.30 4.65 4.99
C ILE A 76 15.70 5.10 6.38
N LEU A 77 14.93 4.70 7.41
CA LEU A 77 15.21 5.09 8.78
C LEU A 77 16.60 4.62 9.24
N THR A 78 17.05 3.44 8.82
CA THR A 78 18.41 2.97 9.10
C THR A 78 19.48 3.82 8.40
N ARG A 79 19.27 4.21 7.12
CA ARG A 79 20.21 5.10 6.39
C ARG A 79 20.31 6.48 7.03
N GLU A 80 19.18 7.02 7.50
CA GLU A 80 19.13 8.31 8.19
C GLU A 80 19.62 8.24 9.65
N GLY A 81 20.05 7.06 10.12
CA GLY A 81 20.51 6.86 11.50
C GLY A 81 19.40 6.91 12.56
N LEU A 82 18.14 6.85 12.13
CA LEU A 82 16.94 6.91 12.98
C LEU A 82 16.44 5.53 13.42
N PHE A 83 16.93 4.45 12.81
CA PHE A 83 16.57 3.07 13.16
C PHE A 83 17.80 2.16 13.19
N ASN A 84 18.21 1.74 14.40
CA ASN A 84 19.26 0.75 14.59
C ASN A 84 18.64 -0.64 14.81
N SER A 85 18.91 -1.57 13.90
CA SER A 85 18.47 -2.97 14.01
C SER A 85 19.09 -3.72 15.19
N ASP A 86 20.17 -3.19 15.77
CA ASP A 86 20.95 -3.85 16.83
C ASP A 86 20.35 -3.70 18.24
N LEU A 87 19.23 -2.97 18.39
CA LEU A 87 18.54 -2.73 19.67
C LEU A 87 17.38 -3.69 19.96
N ASN A 88 17.10 -4.66 19.08
CA ASN A 88 16.01 -5.63 19.23
C ASN A 88 16.51 -7.08 19.31
N ASN A 89 17.56 -7.33 20.09
CA ASN A 89 17.95 -8.67 20.56
C ASN A 89 17.62 -8.81 22.05
#